data_AF-K1ZYH9-F1
#
_entry.id   AF-K1ZYH9-F1
#
_cell.length_a   1.000
_cell.length_b   1.000
_cell.length_c   1.000
_cell.angle_alpha   90.00
_cell.angle_beta   90.00
_cell.angle_gamma   90.00
#
_symmetry.space_group_name_H-M   'P 1'
#
loop_
_entity.id
_entity.type
_entity.pdbx_description
1 polymer ?
#
loop_
_entity_poly.entity_id
_entity_poly.type
_entity_poly.pdbx_seq_one_letter_code
_entity_poly.pdbx_strand_id
1 'polypeptide(L)'
;MLSKLLYKENDSLFCNKSWRYLLENICKKIDKNNMGLQVISPFGFELLGDKKFLYRSIKRLYCYIGIPVNAMFDGDLYAISKMFSETLLSSVHQVGLNQSDIAILVLQEKFTLFHKNDYQCSFADKLIDIQTKIISDDILCDYANYIICTVDSICSEKEEPEHFVENKRHRCRTYQLYVMLEKIFGYLLQPMTVFQEEKFLSLFKRIDNSIQMFYTPSELFVDASEYDLHILSSLIQPRVELMRQAIRLSEPVELINLRCEAYHVPDNLELEINKNVYRNAVEKIRATYLNYC
;
A
#
# COMPACT_ATOMS: atom_id res chain seq x y z
N MET A 1 -43.59 -5.92 0.93
CA MET A 1 -43.16 -4.63 1.52
C MET A 1 -41.93 -4.88 2.35
N LEU A 2 -40.75 -4.76 1.72
CA LEU A 2 -39.46 -4.89 2.40
C LEU A 2 -39.17 -3.55 3.09
N SER A 3 -39.14 -3.57 4.42
CA SER A 3 -38.71 -2.45 5.23
C SER A 3 -37.30 -2.06 4.81
N LYS A 4 -37.17 -0.87 4.23
CA LYS A 4 -35.92 -0.14 4.09
C LYS A 4 -35.35 0.06 5.49
N LEU A 5 -34.47 -0.84 5.93
CA LEU A 5 -33.47 -0.54 6.93
C LEU A 5 -32.52 0.48 6.30
N LEU A 6 -32.92 1.74 6.37
CA LEU A 6 -32.02 2.89 6.28
C LEU A 6 -31.08 2.79 7.49
N TYR A 7 -29.97 2.08 7.32
CA TYR A 7 -28.80 2.32 8.14
C TYR A 7 -28.38 3.78 7.90
N LYS A 8 -28.75 4.66 8.83
CA LYS A 8 -28.06 5.93 9.02
C LYS A 8 -26.79 5.61 9.80
N GLU A 9 -25.75 5.17 9.11
CA GLU A 9 -24.39 5.30 9.63
C GLU A 9 -24.07 6.79 9.68
N ASN A 10 -24.17 7.36 10.88
CA ASN A 10 -23.52 8.62 11.22
C ASN A 10 -22.03 8.34 11.51
N ASP A 11 -21.36 7.60 10.63
CA ASP A 11 -19.93 7.42 10.71
C ASP A 11 -19.28 8.71 10.22
N SER A 12 -18.61 9.42 11.13
CA SER A 12 -17.79 10.57 10.77
C SER A 12 -16.81 10.12 9.68
N LEU A 13 -16.94 10.72 8.49
CA LEU A 13 -16.11 10.44 7.32
C LEU A 13 -14.63 10.46 7.71
N PHE A 14 -13.85 9.46 7.29
CA PHE A 14 -12.41 9.48 7.51
C PHE A 14 -11.80 10.68 6.77
N CYS A 15 -11.31 11.66 7.53
CA CYS A 15 -10.74 12.87 6.96
C CYS A 15 -9.25 12.66 6.65
N ASN A 16 -8.95 12.22 5.43
CA ASN A 16 -7.57 11.94 5.01
C ASN A 16 -6.66 13.17 5.14
N LYS A 17 -7.19 14.37 4.91
CA LYS A 17 -6.45 15.62 5.10
C LYS A 17 -6.00 15.81 6.55
N SER A 18 -6.90 15.62 7.52
CA SER A 18 -6.57 15.71 8.95
C SER A 18 -5.61 14.61 9.37
N TRP A 19 -5.79 13.39 8.85
CA TRP A 19 -4.86 12.28 9.08
C TRP A 19 -3.44 12.61 8.63
N ARG A 20 -3.25 13.04 7.37
CA ARG A 20 -1.93 13.42 6.84
C ARG A 20 -1.29 14.56 7.65
N TYR A 21 -2.07 15.58 8.00
CA TYR A 21 -1.60 16.69 8.82
C TYR A 21 -1.13 16.23 10.21
N LEU A 22 -1.85 15.29 10.84
CA LEU A 22 -1.42 14.68 12.09
C LEU A 22 -0.07 13.96 11.93
N LEU A 23 0.07 13.12 10.90
CA LEU A 23 1.32 12.38 10.65
C LEU A 23 2.51 13.32 10.44
N GLU A 24 2.35 14.37 9.63
CA GLU A 24 3.37 15.39 9.39
C GLU A 24 3.81 16.09 10.69
N ASN A 25 2.84 16.43 11.56
CA ASN A 25 3.15 17.04 12.85
C ASN A 25 3.88 16.09 13.79
N ILE A 26 3.56 14.79 13.75
CA ILE A 26 4.27 13.78 14.54
C ILE A 26 5.71 13.66 14.04
N CYS A 27 5.92 13.56 12.73
CA CYS A 27 7.27 13.55 12.15
C CYS A 27 8.10 14.75 12.62
N LYS A 28 7.55 15.97 12.52
CA LYS A 28 8.23 17.18 13.01
C LYS A 28 8.55 17.15 14.51
N LYS A 29 7.67 16.57 15.34
CA LYS A 29 7.89 16.46 16.79
C LYS A 29 9.01 15.48 17.15
N ILE A 30 9.13 14.38 16.42
CA ILE A 30 10.14 13.36 16.70
C ILE A 30 11.47 13.63 15.99
N ASP A 31 11.47 14.49 14.96
CA ASP A 31 12.65 14.91 14.23
C ASP A 31 13.52 15.92 15.00
N LYS A 32 13.93 15.54 16.21
CA LYS A 32 14.70 16.40 17.13
C LYS A 32 16.12 16.70 16.64
N ASN A 33 16.66 15.83 15.79
CA ASN A 33 18.01 15.94 15.25
C ASN A 33 18.04 16.60 13.86
N ASN A 34 16.90 17.13 13.38
CA ASN A 34 16.78 17.74 12.07
C ASN A 34 17.27 16.81 10.94
N MET A 35 16.90 15.53 11.04
CA MET A 35 17.15 14.49 10.03
C MET A 35 16.35 14.76 8.75
N GLY A 36 15.34 15.63 8.79
CA GLY A 36 14.49 15.92 7.64
C GLY A 36 13.48 14.80 7.41
N LEU A 37 12.87 14.28 8.49
CA LEU A 37 11.92 13.18 8.38
C LEU A 37 10.72 13.56 7.52
N GLN A 38 10.39 12.70 6.57
CA GLN A 38 9.22 12.82 5.70
C GLN A 38 8.22 11.71 6.00
N VAL A 39 6.93 11.94 5.73
CA VAL A 39 5.90 10.92 5.94
C VAL A 39 4.80 10.98 4.91
N ILE A 40 4.32 9.80 4.52
CA ILE A 40 3.14 9.62 3.67
C ILE A 40 2.25 8.52 4.25
N SER A 41 0.98 8.54 3.85
CA SER A 41 0.01 7.49 4.19
C SER A 41 -0.75 7.07 2.94
N PRO A 42 -0.15 6.25 2.08
CA PRO A 42 -0.78 5.81 0.84
C PRO A 42 -1.77 4.66 1.10
N PHE A 43 -2.86 4.64 0.33
CA PHE A 43 -3.84 3.55 0.30
C PHE A 43 -3.74 2.69 -0.97
N GLY A 44 -2.97 3.11 -1.97
CA GLY A 44 -2.86 2.50 -3.30
C GLY A 44 -4.04 2.82 -4.22
N PHE A 45 -5.23 3.00 -3.67
CA PHE A 45 -6.46 3.29 -4.41
C PHE A 45 -6.59 4.74 -4.90
N GLU A 46 -5.71 5.64 -4.46
CA GLU A 46 -5.65 7.01 -4.97
C GLU A 46 -5.49 7.04 -6.50
N LEU A 47 -4.74 6.08 -7.04
CA LEU A 47 -4.51 5.89 -8.48
C LEU A 47 -5.80 5.61 -9.27
N LEU A 48 -6.86 5.15 -8.60
CA LEU A 48 -8.17 4.91 -9.22
C LEU A 48 -9.04 6.15 -9.25
N GLY A 49 -8.69 7.20 -8.50
CA GLY A 49 -9.58 8.33 -8.24
C GLY A 49 -10.83 7.95 -7.44
N ASP A 50 -10.89 6.75 -6.85
CA ASP A 50 -12.04 6.28 -6.08
C ASP A 50 -12.07 6.93 -4.70
N LYS A 51 -12.62 8.15 -4.63
CA LYS A 51 -12.85 8.83 -3.35
C LYS A 51 -13.86 8.11 -2.47
N LYS A 52 -14.70 7.22 -3.03
CA LYS A 52 -15.66 6.46 -2.23
C LYS A 52 -15.00 5.44 -1.32
N PHE A 53 -13.76 5.04 -1.62
CA PHE A 53 -12.97 4.22 -0.71
C PHE A 53 -12.77 4.88 0.66
N LEU A 54 -12.60 6.22 0.70
CA LEU A 54 -12.51 6.99 1.97
C LEU A 54 -13.83 7.01 2.78
N TYR A 55 -14.94 6.63 2.16
CA TYR A 55 -16.25 6.50 2.82
C TYR A 55 -16.55 5.08 3.30
N ARG A 56 -15.66 4.12 3.02
CA ARG A 56 -15.77 2.76 3.58
C ARG A 56 -15.07 2.74 4.94
N SER A 57 -15.37 1.73 5.76
CA SER A 57 -14.57 1.46 6.96
C SER A 57 -13.14 1.10 6.55
N ILE A 58 -12.26 2.11 6.54
CA ILE A 58 -10.82 1.94 6.36
C ILE A 58 -10.32 1.27 7.64
N LYS A 59 -9.82 0.05 7.51
CA LYS A 59 -9.26 -0.70 8.65
C LYS A 59 -7.74 -0.75 8.66
N ARG A 60 -7.06 -0.38 7.58
CA ARG A 60 -5.59 -0.40 7.49
C ARG A 60 -5.09 1.00 7.16
N LEU A 61 -4.21 1.53 8.01
CA LEU A 61 -3.60 2.84 7.89
C LEU A 61 -2.08 2.67 7.77
N TYR A 62 -1.55 2.83 6.57
CA TYR A 62 -0.11 2.77 6.32
C TYR A 62 0.53 4.13 6.64
N CYS A 63 1.67 4.12 7.30
CA CYS A 63 2.46 5.29 7.67
C CYS A 63 3.90 5.03 7.27
N TYR A 64 4.32 5.56 6.13
CA TYR A 64 5.67 5.39 5.63
C TYR A 64 6.48 6.62 5.99
N ILE A 65 7.61 6.41 6.64
CA ILE A 65 8.52 7.45 7.13
C ILE A 65 9.84 7.32 6.37
N GLY A 66 10.29 8.43 5.80
CA GLY A 66 11.50 8.52 5.02
C GLY A 66 12.54 9.34 5.75
N ILE A 67 13.76 8.80 5.83
CA ILE A 67 14.95 9.50 6.30
C ILE A 67 15.83 9.75 5.07
N PRO A 68 16.05 10.99 4.64
CA PRO A 68 16.96 11.30 3.53
C PRO A 68 18.34 10.67 3.74
N VAL A 69 18.94 10.09 2.69
CA VAL A 69 20.23 9.39 2.74
C VAL A 69 21.40 10.30 3.16
N ASN A 70 21.23 11.60 2.95
CA ASN A 70 22.18 12.64 3.38
C ASN A 70 21.99 13.07 4.84
N ALA A 71 20.97 12.57 5.55
CA ALA A 71 20.78 12.83 6.96
C ALA A 71 21.89 12.14 7.78
N MET A 72 22.35 12.81 8.83
CA MET A 72 23.21 12.17 9.82
C MET A 72 22.35 11.24 10.69
N PHE A 73 22.19 10.00 10.24
CA PHE A 73 21.46 8.96 10.94
C PHE A 73 22.34 7.72 11.11
N ASP A 74 22.69 7.43 12.37
CA ASP A 74 23.41 6.24 12.81
C ASP A 74 22.53 5.30 13.66
N GLY A 75 21.22 5.61 13.74
CA GLY A 75 20.27 4.94 14.60
C GLY A 75 19.60 3.72 13.98
N ASP A 76 18.76 3.07 14.78
CA ASP A 76 17.92 1.95 14.35
C ASP A 76 16.60 2.47 13.76
N LEU A 77 16.25 2.05 12.54
CA LEU A 77 15.00 2.40 11.87
C LEU A 77 13.78 2.03 12.72
N TYR A 78 13.85 0.90 13.45
CA TYR A 78 12.79 0.47 14.35
C TYR A 78 12.59 1.45 15.53
N ALA A 79 13.65 2.08 16.02
CA ALA A 79 13.55 3.06 17.10
C ALA A 79 12.77 4.32 16.65
N ILE A 80 12.98 4.75 15.40
CA ILE A 80 12.21 5.85 14.81
C ILE A 80 10.74 5.45 14.65
N SER A 81 10.44 4.26 14.11
CA SER A 81 9.06 3.77 13.98
C SER A 81 8.36 3.68 15.33
N LYS A 82 9.07 3.24 16.37
CA LYS A 82 8.54 3.16 17.74
C LYS A 82 8.24 4.55 18.32
N MET A 83 9.18 5.49 18.25
CA MET A 83 8.97 6.88 18.70
C MET A 83 7.79 7.54 17.97
N PHE A 84 7.67 7.31 16.66
CA PHE A 84 6.54 7.77 15.87
C PHE A 84 5.23 7.16 16.37
N SER A 85 5.20 5.84 16.60
CA SER A 85 4.00 5.15 17.06
C SER A 85 3.51 5.62 18.44
N GLU A 86 4.42 5.84 19.40
CA GLU A 86 4.08 6.30 20.75
C GLU A 86 3.44 7.69 20.69
N THR A 87 4.05 8.58 19.89
CA THR A 87 3.55 9.93 19.68
C THR A 87 2.21 9.91 18.92
N LEU A 88 2.07 9.05 17.90
CA LEU A 88 0.84 8.87 17.13
C LEU A 88 -0.31 8.42 18.02
N LEU A 89 -0.14 7.32 18.77
CA LEU A 89 -1.18 6.75 19.62
C LEU A 89 -1.67 7.74 20.68
N SER A 90 -0.79 8.60 21.21
CA SER A 90 -1.19 9.67 22.13
C SER A 90 -1.99 10.80 21.46
N SER A 91 -1.91 10.93 20.13
CA SER A 91 -2.45 12.05 19.36
C SER A 91 -3.59 11.69 18.38
N VAL A 92 -3.90 10.40 18.17
CA VAL A 92 -4.94 9.96 17.21
C VAL A 92 -6.34 10.55 17.47
N HIS A 93 -6.65 10.91 18.71
CA HIS A 93 -7.91 11.58 19.07
C HIS A 93 -8.11 12.92 18.36
N GLN A 94 -7.02 13.59 17.96
CA GLN A 94 -7.07 14.88 17.24
C GLN A 94 -7.73 14.77 15.86
N VAL A 95 -7.84 13.56 15.32
CA VAL A 95 -8.48 13.28 14.02
C VAL A 95 -9.74 12.41 14.16
N GLY A 96 -10.29 12.30 15.37
CA GLY A 96 -11.52 11.55 15.63
C GLY A 96 -11.36 10.04 15.74
N LEU A 97 -10.13 9.53 15.90
CA LEU A 97 -9.87 8.11 16.19
C LEU A 97 -9.57 7.92 17.69
N ASN A 98 -10.10 6.88 18.32
CA ASN A 98 -9.70 6.55 19.68
C ASN A 98 -8.51 5.60 19.68
N GLN A 99 -7.66 5.69 20.69
CA GLN A 99 -6.56 4.73 20.86
C GLN A 99 -7.10 3.30 21.04
N SER A 100 -8.28 3.14 21.67
CA SER A 100 -8.96 1.85 21.81
C SER A 100 -9.41 1.23 20.49
N ASP A 101 -9.51 2.04 19.42
CA ASP A 101 -9.88 1.55 18.09
C ASP A 101 -8.66 0.96 17.37
N ILE A 102 -7.44 1.10 17.92
CA ILE A 102 -6.25 0.49 17.35
C ILE A 102 -6.12 -0.93 17.91
N ALA A 103 -6.41 -1.92 17.08
CA ALA A 103 -6.34 -3.33 17.47
C ALA A 103 -4.98 -3.95 17.14
N ILE A 104 -4.28 -3.44 16.12
CA ILE A 104 -3.01 -3.99 15.63
C ILE A 104 -2.05 -2.86 15.31
N LEU A 105 -0.81 -3.00 15.76
CA LEU A 105 0.29 -2.13 15.39
C LEU A 105 1.39 -2.94 14.71
N VAL A 106 1.79 -2.55 13.50
CA VAL A 106 2.94 -3.12 12.80
C VAL A 106 4.04 -2.08 12.78
N LEU A 107 5.23 -2.45 13.27
CA LEU A 107 6.42 -1.61 13.24
C LEU A 107 7.52 -2.37 12.49
N GLN A 108 7.93 -1.85 11.33
CA GLN A 108 8.79 -2.59 10.40
C GLN A 108 8.10 -3.94 10.06
N GLU A 109 8.65 -5.07 10.46
CA GLU A 109 8.05 -6.39 10.23
C GLU A 109 7.29 -6.95 11.44
N LYS A 110 7.38 -6.28 12.61
CA LYS A 110 6.88 -6.81 13.88
C LYS A 110 5.45 -6.35 14.12
N PHE A 111 4.53 -7.30 14.21
CA PHE A 111 3.13 -7.07 14.57
C PHE A 111 2.92 -7.24 16.08
N THR A 112 2.18 -6.30 16.67
CA THR A 112 1.68 -6.33 18.04
C THR A 112 0.17 -6.34 18.00
N LEU A 113 -0.44 -7.40 18.54
CA LEU A 113 -1.88 -7.48 18.76
C LEU A 113 -2.20 -6.86 20.12
N PHE A 114 -3.12 -5.89 20.17
CA PHE A 114 -3.52 -5.24 21.43
C PHE A 114 -4.64 -5.98 22.16
N HIS A 115 -5.26 -6.97 21.52
CA HIS A 115 -6.24 -7.86 22.12
C HIS A 115 -5.74 -9.31 22.14
N LYS A 116 -6.52 -10.19 22.78
CA LYS A 116 -6.24 -11.62 22.83
C LYS A 116 -6.42 -12.27 21.45
N ASN A 117 -5.78 -13.41 21.24
CA ASN A 117 -5.80 -14.13 19.96
C ASN A 117 -7.19 -14.56 19.48
N ASP A 118 -8.21 -14.62 20.34
CA ASP A 118 -9.60 -14.97 20.00
C ASP A 118 -10.50 -13.75 19.76
N TYR A 119 -9.93 -12.55 19.76
CA TYR A 119 -10.67 -11.31 19.59
C TYR A 119 -11.38 -11.22 18.23
N GLN A 120 -12.62 -10.75 18.27
CA GLN A 120 -13.45 -10.49 17.10
C GLN A 120 -13.41 -9.00 16.80
N CYS A 121 -12.80 -8.65 15.67
CA CYS A 121 -12.59 -7.26 15.28
C CYS A 121 -13.91 -6.56 14.95
N SER A 122 -14.15 -5.42 15.58
CA SER A 122 -15.24 -4.52 15.29
C SER A 122 -15.08 -3.81 13.93
N PHE A 123 -16.09 -3.04 13.54
CA PHE A 123 -16.01 -2.16 12.36
C PHE A 123 -15.13 -0.93 12.60
N ALA A 124 -14.98 -0.51 13.85
CA ALA A 124 -14.16 0.64 14.24
C ALA A 124 -12.67 0.28 14.29
N ASP A 125 -12.34 -0.99 14.48
CA ASP A 125 -10.94 -1.40 14.68
C ASP A 125 -10.04 -1.11 13.48
N LYS A 126 -8.82 -0.72 13.81
CA LYS A 126 -7.77 -0.31 12.89
C LYS A 126 -6.49 -1.12 13.14
N LEU A 127 -5.82 -1.41 12.04
CA LEU A 127 -4.42 -1.74 11.98
C LEU A 127 -3.66 -0.49 11.52
N ILE A 128 -2.62 -0.11 12.26
CA ILE A 128 -1.67 0.91 11.83
C ILE A 128 -0.36 0.21 11.47
N ASP A 129 0.14 0.45 10.26
CA ASP A 129 1.36 -0.14 9.74
C ASP A 129 2.41 0.96 9.53
N ILE A 130 3.46 0.98 10.33
CA ILE A 130 4.51 2.00 10.32
C ILE A 130 5.80 1.39 9.80
N GLN A 131 6.27 1.93 8.68
CA GLN A 131 7.52 1.56 8.03
C GLN A 131 8.45 2.77 8.02
N THR A 132 9.71 2.57 8.38
CA THR A 132 10.73 3.65 8.31
C THR A 132 11.89 3.18 7.46
N LYS A 133 12.29 4.00 6.48
CA LYS A 133 13.34 3.66 5.50
C LYS A 133 14.28 4.82 5.23
N ILE A 134 15.49 4.49 4.78
CA ILE A 134 16.39 5.47 4.18
C ILE A 134 15.94 5.69 2.73
N ILE A 135 15.77 6.95 2.35
CA ILE A 135 15.29 7.36 1.01
C ILE A 135 16.32 8.26 0.34
N SER A 136 16.32 8.32 -0.99
CA SER A 136 17.27 9.17 -1.71
C SER A 136 17.08 10.66 -1.45
N ASP A 137 15.83 11.14 -1.50
CA ASP A 137 15.50 12.55 -1.24
C ASP A 137 14.02 12.73 -0.87
N ASP A 138 13.10 12.29 -1.74
CA ASP A 138 11.65 12.52 -1.60
C ASP A 138 10.90 11.20 -1.39
N ILE A 139 10.17 11.08 -0.27
CA ILE A 139 9.42 9.87 0.09
C ILE A 139 8.32 9.53 -0.91
N LEU A 140 7.71 10.51 -1.57
CA LEU A 140 6.71 10.25 -2.60
C LEU A 140 7.36 9.71 -3.87
N CYS A 141 8.59 10.13 -4.17
CA CYS A 141 9.36 9.56 -5.27
C CYS A 141 9.76 8.13 -4.94
N ASP A 142 10.23 7.87 -3.72
CA ASP A 142 10.58 6.52 -3.24
C ASP A 142 9.39 5.56 -3.30
N TYR A 143 8.23 5.98 -2.80
CA TYR A 143 6.99 5.20 -2.91
C TYR A 143 6.58 4.96 -4.36
N ALA A 144 6.70 5.96 -5.23
CA ALA A 144 6.41 5.79 -6.65
C ALA A 144 7.36 4.77 -7.30
N ASN A 145 8.65 4.81 -6.94
CA ASN A 145 9.64 3.85 -7.41
C ASN A 145 9.28 2.43 -6.97
N TYR A 146 8.91 2.23 -5.70
CA TYR A 146 8.44 0.93 -5.19
C TYR A 146 7.25 0.41 -5.99
N ILE A 147 6.19 1.21 -6.18
CA ILE A 147 5.03 0.79 -6.97
C ILE A 147 5.40 0.41 -8.41
N ILE A 148 6.23 1.22 -9.07
CA ILE A 148 6.68 0.93 -10.45
C ILE A 148 7.48 -0.37 -10.50
N CYS A 149 8.41 -0.55 -9.56
CA CYS A 149 9.25 -1.74 -9.46
C CYS A 149 8.47 -3.01 -9.11
N THR A 150 7.21 -2.92 -8.65
CA THR A 150 6.38 -4.12 -8.45
C THR A 150 6.07 -4.89 -9.74
N VAL A 151 6.34 -4.31 -10.92
CA VAL A 151 6.43 -5.06 -12.18
C VAL A 151 7.46 -6.19 -12.08
N ASP A 152 8.67 -5.92 -11.55
CA ASP A 152 9.69 -6.96 -11.34
C ASP A 152 9.24 -7.95 -10.27
N SER A 153 8.72 -7.48 -9.13
CA SER A 153 8.23 -8.34 -8.04
C SER A 153 7.23 -9.40 -8.55
N ILE A 154 6.23 -8.99 -9.35
CA ILE A 154 5.23 -9.93 -9.88
C ILE A 154 5.81 -10.84 -10.96
N CYS A 155 6.67 -10.34 -11.85
CA CYS A 155 7.30 -11.17 -12.90
C CYS A 155 8.31 -12.18 -12.35
N SER A 156 9.00 -11.81 -11.28
CA SER A 156 10.10 -12.59 -10.69
C SER A 156 9.65 -13.35 -9.43
N GLU A 157 8.36 -13.28 -9.06
CA GLU A 157 7.75 -13.93 -7.90
C GLU A 157 8.49 -13.65 -6.58
N LYS A 158 8.88 -12.38 -6.36
CA LYS A 158 9.54 -11.91 -5.12
C LYS A 158 8.57 -11.14 -4.24
N GLU A 159 8.87 -11.03 -2.95
CA GLU A 159 8.09 -10.25 -1.97
C GLU A 159 6.67 -10.82 -1.74
N GLU A 160 5.62 -10.00 -1.86
CA GLU A 160 4.26 -10.50 -1.65
C GLU A 160 3.81 -11.54 -2.70
N PRO A 161 4.18 -11.43 -3.98
CA PRO A 161 3.98 -12.50 -4.96
C PRO A 161 4.57 -13.87 -4.59
N GLU A 162 5.70 -13.92 -3.86
CA GLU A 162 6.34 -15.19 -3.45
C GLU A 162 5.39 -16.06 -2.62
N HIS A 163 4.66 -15.42 -1.70
CA HIS A 163 3.76 -16.08 -0.76
C HIS A 163 2.28 -16.05 -1.19
N PHE A 164 2.03 -15.86 -2.49
CA PHE A 164 0.67 -15.73 -3.03
C PHE A 164 -0.20 -16.95 -2.74
N VAL A 165 0.40 -18.15 -2.78
CA VAL A 165 -0.32 -19.41 -2.67
C VAL A 165 -0.81 -19.61 -1.25
N GLU A 166 0.08 -19.53 -0.28
CA GLU A 166 -0.12 -19.94 1.11
C GLU A 166 -0.69 -18.82 2.00
N ASN A 167 -0.60 -17.55 1.58
CA ASN A 167 -0.92 -16.42 2.46
C ASN A 167 -1.94 -15.45 1.84
N LYS A 168 -3.10 -15.32 2.51
CA LYS A 168 -4.22 -14.48 2.07
C LYS A 168 -3.83 -12.99 1.99
N ARG A 169 -3.02 -12.47 2.94
CA ARG A 169 -2.59 -11.06 2.95
C ARG A 169 -1.73 -10.76 1.72
N HIS A 170 -0.75 -11.62 1.45
CA HIS A 170 0.17 -11.49 0.32
C HIS A 170 -0.56 -11.61 -1.02
N ARG A 171 -1.53 -12.53 -1.11
CA ARG A 171 -2.45 -12.64 -2.26
C ARG A 171 -3.25 -11.36 -2.51
N CYS A 172 -3.92 -10.83 -1.48
CA CYS A 172 -4.67 -9.58 -1.59
C CYS A 172 -3.78 -8.40 -2.00
N ARG A 173 -2.56 -8.36 -1.47
CA ARG A 173 -1.57 -7.32 -1.81
C ARG A 173 -1.13 -7.42 -3.26
N THR A 174 -0.87 -8.62 -3.77
CA THR A 174 -0.57 -8.88 -5.18
C THR A 174 -1.69 -8.38 -6.10
N TYR A 175 -2.96 -8.62 -5.75
CA TYR A 175 -4.10 -8.07 -6.50
C TYR A 175 -4.11 -6.55 -6.52
N GLN A 176 -3.86 -5.93 -5.37
CA GLN A 176 -3.81 -4.48 -5.25
C GLN A 176 -2.69 -3.88 -6.11
N LEU A 177 -1.48 -4.44 -6.03
CA LEU A 177 -0.32 -4.02 -6.81
C LEU A 177 -0.59 -4.12 -8.31
N TYR A 178 -1.12 -5.26 -8.78
CA TYR A 178 -1.51 -5.42 -10.18
C TYR A 178 -2.55 -4.39 -10.64
N VAL A 179 -3.58 -4.13 -9.84
CA VAL A 179 -4.59 -3.09 -10.15
C VAL A 179 -3.95 -1.71 -10.27
N MET A 180 -2.99 -1.39 -9.41
CA MET A 180 -2.24 -0.13 -9.48
C MET A 180 -1.39 -0.06 -10.76
N LEU A 181 -0.69 -1.15 -11.11
CA LEU A 181 0.12 -1.23 -12.33
C LEU A 181 -0.73 -1.09 -13.60
N GLU A 182 -1.89 -1.74 -13.69
CA GLU A 182 -2.82 -1.56 -14.82
C GLU A 182 -3.28 -0.10 -14.95
N LYS A 183 -3.46 0.61 -13.84
CA LYS A 183 -3.81 2.04 -13.88
C LYS A 183 -2.66 2.91 -14.32
N ILE A 184 -1.42 2.54 -14.02
CA ILE A 184 -0.24 3.31 -14.40
C ILE A 184 0.13 3.03 -15.86
N PHE A 185 0.24 1.76 -16.24
CA PHE A 185 0.82 1.31 -17.51
C PHE A 185 -0.16 0.70 -18.51
N GLY A 186 -1.43 0.46 -18.14
CA GLY A 186 -2.40 -0.18 -19.03
C GLY A 186 -2.62 0.54 -20.36
N TYR A 187 -2.35 1.86 -20.41
CA TYR A 187 -2.40 2.65 -21.65
C TYR A 187 -1.35 2.25 -22.70
N LEU A 188 -0.29 1.54 -22.30
CA LEU A 188 0.77 1.05 -23.19
C LEU A 188 0.41 -0.31 -23.82
N LEU A 189 -0.67 -0.94 -23.37
CA LEU A 189 -1.00 -2.32 -23.73
C LEU A 189 -2.19 -2.38 -24.69
N GLN A 190 -2.34 -3.54 -25.33
CA GLN A 190 -3.57 -3.86 -26.05
C GLN A 190 -4.76 -3.91 -25.07
N PRO A 191 -5.97 -3.48 -25.50
CA PRO A 191 -7.17 -3.56 -24.67
C PRO A 191 -7.38 -4.98 -24.10
N MET A 192 -7.94 -5.05 -22.89
CA MET A 192 -8.33 -6.33 -22.31
C MET A 192 -9.45 -6.97 -23.15
N THR A 193 -9.45 -8.30 -23.23
CA THR A 193 -10.64 -9.00 -23.73
C THR A 193 -11.77 -8.91 -22.70
N VAL A 194 -13.03 -9.11 -23.11
CA VAL A 194 -14.18 -9.09 -22.19
C VAL A 194 -13.96 -10.00 -20.97
N PHE A 195 -13.41 -11.19 -21.20
CA PHE A 195 -13.10 -12.13 -20.13
C PHE A 195 -12.00 -11.63 -19.17
N GLN A 196 -10.98 -10.94 -19.68
CA GLN A 196 -9.95 -10.32 -18.86
C GLN A 196 -10.52 -9.14 -18.05
N GLU A 197 -11.40 -8.33 -18.64
CA GLU A 197 -12.08 -7.22 -17.96
C GLU A 197 -12.94 -7.73 -16.81
N GLU A 198 -13.73 -8.78 -17.01
CA GLU A 198 -14.53 -9.41 -15.95
C GLU A 198 -13.66 -9.87 -14.77
N LYS A 199 -12.54 -10.54 -15.07
CA LYS A 199 -11.58 -10.97 -14.04
C LYS A 199 -10.95 -9.78 -13.32
N PHE A 200 -10.50 -8.77 -14.06
CA PHE A 200 -9.94 -7.55 -13.50
C PHE A 200 -10.92 -6.85 -12.55
N LEU A 201 -12.18 -6.70 -12.96
CA LEU A 201 -13.23 -6.13 -12.13
C LEU A 201 -13.53 -6.98 -10.87
N SER A 202 -13.36 -8.30 -10.96
CA SER A 202 -13.54 -9.18 -9.80
C SER A 202 -12.47 -8.97 -8.72
N LEU A 203 -11.27 -8.50 -9.08
CA LEU A 203 -10.18 -8.26 -8.13
C LEU A 203 -10.55 -7.25 -7.04
N PHE A 204 -11.34 -6.23 -7.38
CA PHE A 204 -11.78 -5.23 -6.40
C PHE A 204 -12.60 -5.82 -5.26
N LYS A 205 -13.27 -6.96 -5.48
CA LYS A 205 -14.01 -7.69 -4.43
C LYS A 205 -13.10 -8.61 -3.61
N ARG A 206 -11.91 -8.92 -4.11
CA ARG A 206 -10.91 -9.81 -3.49
C ARG A 206 -9.85 -9.09 -2.69
N ILE A 207 -9.66 -7.79 -2.91
CA ILE A 207 -8.79 -6.98 -2.05
C ILE A 207 -9.49 -6.79 -0.71
N ASP A 208 -9.13 -7.64 0.24
CA ASP A 208 -9.72 -7.69 1.58
C ASP A 208 -8.99 -6.73 2.54
N ASN A 209 -9.69 -5.69 2.99
CA ASN A 209 -9.19 -4.75 3.99
C ASN A 209 -9.44 -5.22 5.42
N SER A 210 -10.03 -6.40 5.65
CA SER A 210 -10.27 -6.93 6.99
C SER A 210 -8.95 -7.12 7.75
N ILE A 211 -9.03 -6.99 9.07
CA ILE A 211 -7.89 -7.22 9.97
C ILE A 211 -8.09 -8.43 10.88
N GLN A 212 -9.24 -9.11 10.74
CA GLN A 212 -9.58 -10.31 11.52
C GLN A 212 -8.56 -11.45 11.28
N MET A 213 -8.06 -11.58 10.06
CA MET A 213 -7.10 -12.62 9.69
C MET A 213 -5.83 -12.63 10.55
N PHE A 214 -5.45 -11.50 11.16
CA PHE A 214 -4.29 -11.42 12.04
C PHE A 214 -4.55 -12.02 13.43
N TYR A 215 -5.81 -12.06 13.87
CA TYR A 215 -6.24 -12.74 15.09
C TYR A 215 -6.56 -14.22 14.83
N THR A 216 -6.86 -14.60 13.59
CA THR A 216 -7.16 -15.98 13.20
C THR A 216 -6.10 -16.54 12.25
N PRO A 217 -4.98 -17.13 12.73
CA PRO A 217 -3.90 -17.63 11.85
C PRO A 217 -4.36 -18.59 10.75
N SER A 218 -5.37 -19.41 11.03
CA SER A 218 -5.96 -20.33 10.04
C SER A 218 -6.72 -19.62 8.92
N GLU A 219 -7.02 -18.33 9.03
CA GLU A 219 -7.57 -17.51 7.95
C GLU A 219 -6.48 -16.74 7.18
N LEU A 220 -5.32 -16.51 7.81
CA LEU A 220 -4.16 -15.88 7.18
C LEU A 220 -3.42 -16.86 6.28
N PHE A 221 -3.17 -18.07 6.80
CA PHE A 221 -2.46 -19.15 6.11
C PHE A 221 -3.46 -20.13 5.49
N VAL A 222 -4.08 -19.70 4.39
CA VAL A 222 -5.04 -20.50 3.61
C VAL A 222 -4.56 -20.54 2.17
N ASP A 223 -4.48 -21.74 1.61
CA ASP A 223 -4.02 -21.95 0.23
C ASP A 223 -4.91 -21.23 -0.81
N ALA A 224 -4.30 -20.95 -1.96
CA ALA A 224 -4.96 -20.34 -3.09
C ALA A 224 -6.00 -21.28 -3.69
N SER A 225 -7.20 -20.75 -3.92
CA SER A 225 -8.22 -21.49 -4.66
C SER A 225 -7.78 -21.65 -6.11
N GLU A 226 -8.31 -22.66 -6.81
CA GLU A 226 -8.07 -22.83 -8.25
C GLU A 226 -8.37 -21.56 -9.06
N TYR A 227 -9.40 -20.82 -8.63
CA TYR A 227 -9.76 -19.55 -9.26
C TYR A 227 -8.71 -18.46 -9.02
N ASP A 228 -8.12 -18.38 -7.82
CA ASP A 228 -7.04 -17.43 -7.53
C ASP A 228 -5.80 -17.72 -8.39
N LEU A 229 -5.42 -19.00 -8.49
CA LEU A 229 -4.32 -19.46 -9.34
C LEU A 229 -4.59 -19.21 -10.82
N HIS A 230 -5.83 -19.40 -11.25
CA HIS A 230 -6.24 -19.11 -12.62
C HIS A 230 -6.18 -17.61 -12.91
N ILE A 231 -6.61 -16.72 -11.99
CA ILE A 231 -6.45 -15.27 -12.14
C ILE A 231 -4.97 -14.90 -12.28
N LEU A 232 -4.11 -15.45 -11.42
CA LEU A 232 -2.68 -15.16 -11.44
C LEU A 232 -2.07 -15.51 -12.80
N SER A 233 -2.27 -16.75 -13.25
CA SER A 233 -1.65 -17.30 -14.47
C SER A 233 -2.26 -16.81 -15.78
N SER A 234 -3.54 -16.43 -15.82
CA SER A 234 -4.25 -16.06 -17.07
C SER A 234 -4.54 -14.58 -17.23
N LEU A 235 -4.40 -13.79 -16.16
CA LEU A 235 -4.58 -12.33 -16.20
C LEU A 235 -3.33 -11.62 -15.69
N ILE A 236 -2.97 -11.81 -14.42
CA ILE A 236 -1.97 -10.96 -13.75
C ILE A 236 -0.58 -11.12 -14.38
N GLN A 237 0.00 -12.32 -14.34
CA GLN A 237 1.34 -12.57 -14.85
C GLN A 237 1.48 -12.24 -16.34
N PRO A 238 0.57 -12.69 -17.25
CA PRO A 238 0.67 -12.36 -18.66
C PRO A 238 0.59 -10.85 -18.93
N ARG A 239 -0.26 -10.11 -18.21
CA ARG A 239 -0.40 -8.68 -18.43
C ARG A 239 0.77 -7.89 -17.87
N VAL A 240 1.29 -8.25 -16.70
CA VAL A 240 2.51 -7.63 -16.15
C VAL A 240 3.73 -7.91 -17.03
N GLU A 241 3.82 -9.11 -17.63
CA GLU A 241 4.87 -9.40 -18.61
C GLU A 241 4.80 -8.48 -19.84
N LEU A 242 3.59 -8.25 -20.37
CA LEU A 242 3.38 -7.27 -21.44
C LEU A 242 3.76 -5.85 -21.01
N MET A 243 3.47 -5.45 -19.76
CA MET A 243 3.93 -4.17 -19.22
C MET A 243 5.45 -4.08 -19.20
N ARG A 244 6.13 -5.09 -18.65
CA ARG A 244 7.59 -5.16 -18.57
C ARG A 244 8.25 -4.97 -19.93
N GLN A 245 7.66 -5.52 -20.99
CA GLN A 245 8.12 -5.34 -22.35
C GLN A 245 7.80 -3.93 -22.89
N ALA A 246 6.56 -3.46 -22.75
CA ALA A 246 6.10 -2.19 -23.30
C ALA A 246 6.79 -0.96 -22.67
N ILE A 247 7.08 -0.99 -21.37
CA ILE A 247 7.74 0.12 -20.67
C ILE A 247 9.18 0.35 -21.13
N ARG A 248 9.82 -0.64 -21.78
CA ARG A 248 11.19 -0.53 -22.33
C ARG A 248 11.20 -0.03 -23.76
N LEU A 249 10.19 -0.38 -24.55
CA LEU A 249 10.16 -0.16 -26.00
C LEU A 249 9.57 1.20 -26.44
N SER A 250 9.20 2.07 -25.50
CA SER A 250 8.62 3.39 -25.82
C SER A 250 9.66 4.36 -26.41
N GLU A 251 9.30 5.16 -27.43
CA GLU A 251 10.20 6.14 -28.07
C GLU A 251 10.09 7.56 -27.46
N PRO A 252 11.20 8.33 -27.35
CA PRO A 252 12.59 7.93 -27.61
C PRO A 252 13.10 6.92 -26.57
N VAL A 253 13.87 5.93 -27.02
CA VAL A 253 14.38 4.83 -26.17
C VAL A 253 15.57 5.32 -25.33
N GLU A 254 15.29 6.06 -24.26
CA GLU A 254 16.26 6.39 -23.20
C GLU A 254 15.91 5.56 -21.98
N LEU A 255 16.66 4.48 -21.72
CA LEU A 255 16.41 3.57 -20.61
C LEU A 255 17.15 4.03 -19.35
N ILE A 256 16.50 3.83 -18.20
CA ILE A 256 17.10 3.97 -16.87
C ILE A 256 16.94 2.64 -16.12
N ASN A 257 17.90 2.31 -15.26
CA ASN A 257 17.75 1.22 -14.31
C ASN A 257 17.25 1.78 -12.97
N LEU A 258 16.01 1.47 -12.64
CA LEU A 258 15.40 1.86 -11.38
C LEU A 258 15.71 0.80 -10.33
N ARG A 259 16.16 1.23 -9.15
CA ARG A 259 16.40 0.37 -8.00
C ARG A 259 15.73 0.95 -6.77
N CYS A 260 15.04 0.12 -6.01
CA CYS A 260 14.45 0.51 -4.74
C CYS A 260 14.31 -0.69 -3.81
N GLU A 261 14.31 -0.43 -2.51
CA GLU A 261 13.94 -1.40 -1.49
C GLU A 261 12.42 -1.53 -1.38
N ALA A 262 11.90 -2.69 -1.00
CA ALA A 262 10.49 -2.88 -0.66
C ALA A 262 10.09 -2.15 0.63
N TYR A 263 8.79 -1.95 0.85
CA TYR A 263 8.27 -1.36 2.08
C TYR A 263 7.93 -2.37 3.18
N HIS A 264 7.67 -3.63 2.82
CA HIS A 264 7.13 -4.62 3.75
C HIS A 264 8.02 -5.84 3.95
N VAL A 265 9.12 -5.94 3.19
CA VAL A 265 10.13 -7.00 3.24
C VAL A 265 11.50 -6.40 2.91
N PRO A 266 12.62 -6.99 3.37
CA PRO A 266 13.96 -6.45 3.19
C PRO A 266 14.55 -6.86 1.83
N ASP A 267 13.78 -6.68 0.76
CA ASP A 267 14.16 -7.03 -0.61
C ASP A 267 14.46 -5.81 -1.46
N ASN A 268 15.29 -6.03 -2.49
CA ASN A 268 15.60 -5.04 -3.50
C ASN A 268 14.94 -5.41 -4.83
N LEU A 269 14.25 -4.44 -5.41
CA LEU A 269 13.63 -4.55 -6.72
C LEU A 269 14.44 -3.74 -7.75
N GLU A 270 14.59 -4.31 -8.94
CA GLU A 270 15.26 -3.66 -10.06
C GLU A 270 14.38 -3.70 -11.30
N LEU A 271 14.25 -2.57 -12.00
CA LEU A 271 13.46 -2.48 -13.22
C LEU A 271 14.12 -1.57 -14.24
N GLU A 272 14.39 -2.11 -15.43
CA GLU A 272 14.76 -1.29 -16.59
C GLU A 272 13.50 -0.69 -17.22
N ILE A 273 13.46 0.64 -17.32
CA ILE A 273 12.29 1.38 -17.78
C ILE A 273 12.69 2.57 -18.66
N ASN A 274 11.89 2.86 -19.68
CA ASN A 274 12.05 4.08 -20.45
C ASN A 274 11.84 5.33 -19.56
N LYS A 275 12.75 6.29 -19.66
CA LYS A 275 12.78 7.50 -18.82
C LYS A 275 11.53 8.37 -18.93
N ASN A 276 10.88 8.42 -20.10
CA ASN A 276 9.64 9.18 -20.27
C ASN A 276 8.45 8.43 -19.65
N VAL A 277 8.39 7.11 -19.84
CA VAL A 277 7.38 6.26 -19.18
C VAL A 277 7.52 6.35 -17.66
N TYR A 278 8.74 6.30 -17.14
CA TYR A 278 9.05 6.50 -15.73
C TYR A 278 8.55 7.86 -15.22
N ARG A 279 8.93 8.96 -15.89
CA ARG A 279 8.51 10.32 -15.50
C ARG A 279 6.99 10.46 -15.44
N ASN A 280 6.29 9.96 -16.47
CA ASN A 280 4.82 9.97 -16.51
C ASN A 280 4.20 9.15 -15.37
N ALA A 281 4.77 7.98 -15.06
CA ALA A 281 4.29 7.12 -13.98
C ALA A 281 4.47 7.80 -12.61
N VAL A 282 5.65 8.36 -12.34
CA VAL A 282 5.94 9.10 -11.10
C VAL A 282 5.00 10.29 -10.96
N GLU A 283 4.83 11.09 -12.01
CA GLU A 283 3.92 12.25 -12.00
C GLU A 283 2.48 11.81 -11.68
N LYS A 284 2.00 10.74 -12.31
CA LYS A 284 0.65 10.20 -12.07
C LYS A 284 0.47 9.74 -10.62
N ILE A 285 1.43 9.01 -10.05
CA ILE A 285 1.38 8.54 -8.66
C ILE A 285 1.37 9.73 -7.69
N ARG A 286 2.26 10.71 -7.90
CA ARG A 286 2.35 11.92 -7.06
C ARG A 286 1.07 12.74 -7.13
N ALA A 287 0.60 13.05 -8.34
CA ALA A 287 -0.59 13.87 -8.55
C ALA A 287 -1.85 13.22 -7.96
N THR A 288 -2.02 11.91 -8.13
CA THR A 288 -3.17 11.20 -7.56
C THR A 288 -3.10 11.16 -6.03
N TYR A 289 -1.93 10.88 -5.44
CA TYR A 289 -1.76 10.94 -3.99
C TYR A 289 -2.08 12.33 -3.42
N LEU A 290 -1.50 13.39 -3.98
CA LEU A 290 -1.65 14.77 -3.47
C LEU A 290 -3.11 15.27 -3.57
N ASN A 291 -3.83 14.88 -4.62
CA ASN A 291 -5.22 15.27 -4.84
C ASN A 291 -6.25 14.38 -4.11
N TYR A 292 -5.79 13.31 -3.46
CA TYR A 292 -6.67 12.39 -2.74
C TYR A 292 -7.02 12.90 -1.35
N CYS A 293 -7.92 13.87 -1.32
CA CYS A 293 -8.55 14.43 -0.13
C CYS A 293 -10.06 14.22 -0.17
#